data_AF-A0A3R7JWE4-F1
#
_entry.id   AF-A0A3R7JWE4-F1
#
_cell.length_a   1.000
_cell.length_b   1.000
_cell.length_c   1.000
_cell.angle_alpha   90.00
_cell.angle_beta   90.00
_cell.angle_gamma   90.00
#
_symmetry.space_group_name_H-M   'P 1'
#
loop_
_entity.id
_entity.type
_entity.pdbx_description
1 polymer ?
#
loop_
_entity_poly.entity_id
_entity_poly.type
_entity_poly.pdbx_seq_one_letter_code
_entity_poly.pdbx_strand_id
1 'polypeptide(L)'
;SDKELIILYEKKTGEDSYGLAYVRLTTQLDRIKEVVRSWTALDAALQSCKASGNLDPRKRGMCSGPLPTKGLVGFLSGKSTGGKWEDEYLGVDATVHGAATKFTNGVTFSGAGAGAEWPVGKLGQNQPYYSANNKFALAATVTIHAVPEEDGTPLLGVRMKDAANTVLFGLSYTKDKKWKAKLDNADAEEHAEAWENDKTYQVALQMDTDD
;
A
#
# COMPACT_ATOMS: atom_id res chain seq x y z
N SER A 1 21.51 23.64 -14.97
CA SER A 1 20.61 24.50 -15.75
C SER A 1 20.69 24.05 -17.18
N ASP A 2 19.92 23.03 -17.54
CA ASP A 2 19.49 22.69 -18.90
C ASP A 2 18.45 21.58 -18.70
N LYS A 3 17.26 21.74 -19.27
CA LYS A 3 16.09 20.88 -19.02
C LYS A 3 16.22 19.51 -19.72
N GLU A 4 17.40 18.91 -19.68
CA GLU A 4 17.72 17.66 -20.37
C GLU A 4 18.15 16.60 -19.36
N LEU A 5 17.78 15.35 -19.64
CA LEU A 5 18.26 14.18 -18.93
C LEU A 5 19.07 13.37 -19.94
N ILE A 6 20.33 13.12 -19.61
CA ILE A 6 21.26 12.38 -20.46
C ILE A 6 21.85 11.26 -19.61
N ILE A 7 21.85 10.05 -20.15
CA ILE A 7 22.60 8.93 -19.58
C ILE A 7 23.84 8.69 -20.42
N LEU A 8 24.98 8.55 -19.76
CA LEU A 8 26.23 8.05 -20.34
C LEU A 8 26.42 6.63 -19.81
N TYR A 9 26.61 5.65 -20.69
CA TYR A 9 26.77 4.25 -20.30
C TYR A 9 27.81 3.54 -21.15
N GLU A 10 28.40 2.52 -20.56
CA GLU A 10 29.35 1.64 -21.24
C GLU A 10 28.62 0.76 -22.25
N LYS A 11 29.16 0.70 -23.46
CA LYS A 11 28.68 -0.17 -24.52
C LYS A 11 29.82 -1.07 -24.94
N LYS A 12 29.64 -2.38 -24.78
CA LYS A 12 30.60 -3.38 -25.27
C LYS A 12 30.73 -3.26 -26.79
N THR A 13 31.95 -3.12 -27.29
CA THR A 13 32.28 -2.93 -28.71
C THR A 13 33.12 -4.06 -29.29
N GLY A 14 33.63 -4.96 -28.45
CA GLY A 14 34.37 -6.18 -28.81
C GLY A 14 34.51 -7.10 -27.61
N GLU A 15 35.34 -8.14 -27.70
CA GLU A 15 35.43 -9.20 -26.67
C GLU A 15 35.87 -8.65 -25.29
N ASP A 16 36.88 -7.76 -25.29
CA ASP A 16 37.41 -7.05 -24.11
C ASP A 16 37.43 -5.51 -24.29
N SER A 17 36.69 -4.98 -25.26
CA SER A 17 36.63 -3.53 -25.52
C SER A 17 35.27 -2.92 -25.21
N TYR A 18 35.31 -1.76 -24.56
CA TYR A 18 34.15 -0.96 -24.18
C TYR A 18 34.30 0.45 -24.73
N GLY A 19 33.23 0.94 -25.36
CA GLY A 19 33.07 2.35 -25.69
C GLY A 19 32.08 3.03 -24.75
N LEU A 20 32.03 4.35 -24.81
CA LEU A 20 30.99 5.13 -24.13
C LEU A 20 29.93 5.55 -25.15
N ALA A 21 28.67 5.32 -24.79
CA ALA A 21 27.52 5.79 -25.54
C ALA A 21 26.70 6.73 -24.65
N TYR A 22 26.03 7.70 -25.26
CA TYR A 22 25.09 8.57 -24.56
C TYR A 22 23.73 8.53 -25.23
N VAL A 23 22.68 8.71 -24.43
CA VAL A 23 21.30 8.82 -24.90
C VAL A 23 20.63 9.99 -24.18
N ARG A 24 19.90 10.80 -24.94
CA ARG A 24 19.00 11.82 -24.40
C ARG A 24 17.68 11.16 -24.05
N LEU A 25 17.27 11.31 -22.80
CA LEU A 25 16.08 10.67 -22.22
C LEU A 25 14.91 11.65 -22.13
N THR A 26 14.64 12.39 -23.20
CA THR A 26 13.62 13.46 -23.21
C THR A 26 12.25 12.94 -22.78
N THR A 27 11.80 11.82 -23.37
CA THR A 27 10.51 11.21 -23.04
C THR A 27 10.44 10.72 -21.59
N GLN A 28 11.51 10.11 -21.09
CA GLN A 28 11.58 9.64 -19.71
C GLN A 28 11.60 10.81 -18.73
N LEU A 29 12.30 11.91 -19.07
CA LEU A 29 12.30 13.13 -18.27
C LEU A 29 10.90 13.73 -18.17
N ASP A 30 10.12 13.74 -19.26
CA ASP A 30 8.75 14.24 -19.21
C ASP A 30 7.85 13.36 -18.34
N ARG A 31 7.97 12.03 -18.43
CA ARG A 31 7.30 11.10 -17.51
C ARG A 31 7.70 11.32 -16.05
N ILE A 32 8.99 11.54 -15.77
CA ILE A 32 9.48 11.84 -14.41
C ILE A 32 8.84 13.13 -13.89
N LYS A 33 8.77 14.19 -14.71
CA LYS A 33 8.11 15.44 -14.31
C LYS A 33 6.63 15.24 -14.01
N GLU A 34 5.92 14.42 -14.79
CA GLU A 34 4.51 14.09 -14.57
C GLU A 34 4.30 13.35 -13.25
N VAL A 35 5.14 12.35 -12.96
CA VAL A 35 5.10 11.60 -11.69
C VAL A 35 5.38 12.52 -10.50
N VAL A 36 6.45 13.31 -10.56
CA VAL A 36 6.82 14.25 -9.48
C VAL A 36 5.72 15.30 -9.24
N ARG A 37 5.09 15.81 -10.30
CA ARG A 37 3.94 16.72 -10.18
C ARG A 37 2.76 16.02 -9.51
N SER A 38 2.50 14.76 -9.85
CA SER A 38 1.42 13.97 -9.27
C SER A 38 1.63 13.75 -7.77
N TRP A 39 2.85 13.38 -7.36
CA TRP A 39 3.22 13.25 -5.94
C TRP A 39 3.05 14.57 -5.18
N THR A 40 3.54 15.68 -5.75
CA THR A 40 3.42 17.00 -5.12
C THR A 40 1.95 17.41 -4.93
N ALA A 41 1.11 17.18 -5.94
CA ALA A 41 -0.31 17.49 -5.86
C ALA A 41 -1.04 16.61 -4.84
N LEU A 42 -0.72 15.32 -4.80
CA LEU A 42 -1.26 14.35 -3.85
C LEU A 42 -0.88 14.72 -2.41
N ASP A 43 0.41 14.98 -2.15
CA ASP A 43 0.90 15.40 -0.84
C ASP A 43 0.17 16.64 -0.33
N ALA A 44 0.09 17.69 -1.17
CA ALA A 44 -0.59 18.93 -0.81
C ALA A 44 -2.09 18.72 -0.52
N ALA A 45 -2.74 17.85 -1.31
CA ALA A 45 -4.14 17.50 -1.11
C ALA A 45 -4.35 16.78 0.23
N LEU A 46 -3.52 15.78 0.54
CA LEU A 46 -3.64 14.97 1.77
C LEU A 46 -3.27 15.77 3.03
N GLN A 47 -2.20 16.56 2.99
CA GLN A 47 -1.76 17.39 4.12
C GLN A 47 -2.81 18.43 4.54
N SER A 48 -3.53 19.00 3.57
CA SER A 48 -4.59 19.97 3.86
C SER A 48 -5.97 19.32 4.00
N CYS A 49 -6.11 18.09 3.50
CA CYS A 49 -7.38 17.44 3.18
C CYS A 49 -8.34 18.39 2.46
N LYS A 50 -7.85 19.11 1.46
CA LYS A 50 -8.59 20.06 0.61
C LYS A 50 -8.24 19.80 -0.85
N ALA A 51 -9.06 20.33 -1.76
CA ALA A 51 -8.79 20.20 -3.19
C ALA A 51 -7.47 20.89 -3.57
N SER A 52 -6.67 20.21 -4.40
CA SER A 52 -5.40 20.69 -4.94
C SER A 52 -5.27 20.24 -6.40
N GLY A 53 -5.12 21.20 -7.31
CA GLY A 53 -5.19 20.93 -8.75
C GLY A 53 -6.51 20.24 -9.14
N ASN A 54 -6.41 19.08 -9.80
CA ASN A 54 -7.56 18.27 -10.22
C ASN A 54 -7.96 17.20 -9.18
N LEU A 55 -7.34 17.19 -8.01
CA LEU A 55 -7.57 16.22 -6.95
C LEU A 55 -8.38 16.84 -5.81
N ASP A 56 -9.56 16.29 -5.55
CA ASP A 56 -10.35 16.60 -4.35
C ASP A 56 -10.38 15.36 -3.45
N PRO A 57 -9.55 15.29 -2.41
CA PRO A 57 -9.39 14.09 -1.61
C PRO A 57 -10.62 13.78 -0.76
N ARG A 58 -11.45 14.79 -0.43
CA ARG A 58 -12.70 14.57 0.31
C ARG A 58 -13.77 13.96 -0.58
N LYS A 59 -13.92 14.47 -1.81
CA LYS A 59 -14.86 13.88 -2.79
C LYS A 59 -14.49 12.45 -3.15
N ARG A 60 -13.21 12.11 -3.10
CA ARG A 60 -12.71 10.74 -3.30
C ARG A 60 -12.64 9.90 -2.02
N GLY A 61 -13.12 10.43 -0.89
CA GLY A 61 -13.09 9.73 0.40
C GLY A 61 -11.70 9.30 0.88
N MET A 62 -10.64 9.97 0.42
CA MET A 62 -9.24 9.70 0.77
C MET A 62 -8.90 10.19 2.18
N CYS A 63 -9.59 11.24 2.66
CA CYS A 63 -9.35 11.84 3.97
C CYS A 63 -10.60 12.53 4.53
N SER A 64 -10.73 12.52 5.85
CA SER A 64 -11.68 13.35 6.61
C SER A 64 -11.00 14.55 7.30
N GLY A 65 -9.67 14.51 7.40
CA GLY A 65 -8.82 15.58 7.95
C GLY A 65 -7.39 15.47 7.41
N PRO A 66 -6.52 16.47 7.72
CA PRO A 66 -5.10 16.45 7.37
C PRO A 66 -4.40 15.12 7.67
N LEU A 67 -3.60 14.62 6.73
CA LEU A 67 -2.80 13.40 6.89
C LEU A 67 -1.30 13.71 6.85
N PRO A 68 -0.48 13.00 7.65
CA PRO A 68 0.97 13.09 7.55
C PRO A 68 1.45 12.42 6.26
N THR A 69 2.17 13.15 5.41
CA THR A 69 2.72 12.61 4.15
C THR A 69 4.24 12.41 4.19
N LYS A 70 4.91 12.92 5.23
CA LYS A 70 6.35 12.68 5.42
C LYS A 70 6.58 11.20 5.69
N GLY A 71 7.30 10.53 4.77
CA GLY A 71 7.55 9.09 4.85
C GLY A 71 6.41 8.21 4.35
N LEU A 72 5.36 8.80 3.74
CA LEU A 72 4.31 8.02 3.09
C LEU A 72 4.83 7.49 1.74
N VAL A 73 4.87 6.17 1.61
CA VAL A 73 5.47 5.47 0.45
C VAL A 73 4.45 4.83 -0.49
N GLY A 74 3.18 4.78 -0.10
CA GLY A 74 2.09 4.22 -0.88
C GLY A 74 0.76 4.55 -0.22
N PHE A 75 -0.30 4.64 -1.03
CA PHE A 75 -1.64 4.96 -0.56
C PHE A 75 -2.70 4.30 -1.45
N LEU A 76 -3.38 3.28 -0.93
CA LEU A 76 -4.46 2.60 -1.63
C LEU A 76 -5.80 3.28 -1.30
N SER A 77 -6.53 3.74 -2.31
CA SER A 77 -7.83 4.38 -2.12
C SER A 77 -8.79 4.14 -3.26
N GLY A 78 -8.93 5.10 -4.19
CA GLY A 78 -10.08 5.23 -5.07
C GLY A 78 -10.06 4.39 -6.34
N LYS A 79 -8.88 3.90 -6.70
CA LYS A 79 -8.55 3.52 -8.07
C LYS A 79 -8.36 2.02 -8.21
N SER A 80 -8.90 1.47 -9.29
CA SER A 80 -8.72 0.07 -9.63
C SER A 80 -8.83 -0.16 -11.13
N THR A 81 -7.92 -0.97 -11.67
CA THR A 81 -7.96 -1.41 -13.06
C THR A 81 -7.54 -2.88 -13.15
N GLY A 82 -8.29 -3.69 -13.89
CA GLY A 82 -7.87 -5.05 -14.26
C GLY A 82 -7.56 -5.97 -13.07
N GLY A 83 -8.33 -5.89 -11.98
CA GLY A 83 -8.11 -6.70 -10.77
C GLY A 83 -7.00 -6.19 -9.86
N LYS A 84 -6.55 -4.94 -10.05
CA LYS A 84 -5.61 -4.27 -9.15
C LYS A 84 -6.28 -3.17 -8.36
N TRP A 85 -5.83 -2.97 -7.13
CA TRP A 85 -6.11 -1.78 -6.34
C TRP A 85 -4.88 -0.88 -6.44
N GLU A 86 -5.04 0.25 -7.11
CA GLU A 86 -3.90 1.07 -7.55
C GLU A 86 -3.36 1.94 -6.43
N ASP A 87 -2.03 2.06 -6.39
CA ASP A 87 -1.35 3.00 -5.52
C ASP A 87 -1.46 4.42 -6.07
N GLU A 88 -2.00 5.33 -5.26
CA GLU A 88 -2.18 6.74 -5.62
C GLU A 88 -0.84 7.45 -5.82
N TYR A 89 0.26 6.94 -5.23
CA TYR A 89 1.64 7.37 -5.48
C TYR A 89 2.28 6.72 -6.70
N LEU A 90 1.54 5.96 -7.52
CA LEU A 90 2.07 5.31 -8.74
C LEU A 90 3.26 4.38 -8.45
N GLY A 91 3.37 3.88 -7.21
CA GLY A 91 4.41 2.96 -6.79
C GLY A 91 4.02 1.53 -7.12
N VAL A 92 3.53 0.81 -6.13
CA VAL A 92 3.23 -0.62 -6.25
C VAL A 92 1.73 -0.83 -6.06
N ASP A 93 1.04 -1.41 -7.05
CA ASP A 93 -0.37 -1.75 -6.88
C ASP A 93 -0.56 -2.99 -6.00
N ALA A 94 -1.70 -3.08 -5.31
CA ALA A 94 -2.13 -4.33 -4.67
C ALA A 94 -2.91 -5.21 -5.66
N THR A 95 -2.75 -6.52 -5.54
CA THR A 95 -3.52 -7.50 -6.32
C THR A 95 -4.80 -7.85 -5.58
N VAL A 96 -5.95 -7.71 -6.24
CA VAL A 96 -7.25 -8.05 -5.66
C VAL A 96 -7.61 -9.50 -6.01
N HIS A 97 -8.13 -10.22 -5.02
CA HIS A 97 -8.59 -11.59 -5.12
C HIS A 97 -10.07 -11.68 -4.75
N GLY A 98 -10.77 -12.66 -5.34
CA GLY A 98 -12.19 -12.91 -5.06
C GLY A 98 -13.10 -11.77 -5.52
N ALA A 99 -14.30 -11.68 -4.92
CA ALA A 99 -15.28 -10.67 -5.27
C ALA A 99 -15.00 -9.33 -4.56
N ALA A 100 -14.92 -8.26 -5.35
CA ALA A 100 -14.71 -6.88 -4.92
C ALA A 100 -15.62 -5.93 -5.71
N THR A 101 -16.38 -5.07 -5.04
CA THR A 101 -17.50 -4.34 -5.68
C THR A 101 -17.46 -2.81 -5.56
N LYS A 102 -16.67 -2.26 -4.63
CA LYS A 102 -16.55 -0.81 -4.40
C LYS A 102 -15.09 -0.40 -4.48
N PHE A 103 -14.79 0.75 -5.10
CA PHE A 103 -13.44 1.33 -5.06
C PHE A 103 -13.46 2.82 -4.73
N THR A 104 -14.62 3.46 -4.54
CA THR A 104 -14.76 4.92 -4.43
C THR A 104 -13.93 5.55 -3.30
N ASN A 105 -13.58 4.79 -2.26
CA ASN A 105 -12.78 5.23 -1.12
C ASN A 105 -12.09 4.03 -0.43
N GLY A 106 -11.64 3.07 -1.24
CA GLY A 106 -11.26 1.73 -0.81
C GLY A 106 -12.28 0.69 -1.25
N VAL A 107 -12.10 -0.55 -0.78
CA VAL A 107 -12.74 -1.72 -1.36
C VAL A 107 -13.55 -2.56 -0.39
N THR A 108 -14.69 -3.05 -0.88
CA THR A 108 -15.53 -4.01 -0.18
C THR A 108 -15.28 -5.40 -0.74
N PHE A 109 -14.75 -6.29 0.09
CA PHE A 109 -14.52 -7.70 -0.23
C PHE A 109 -15.68 -8.56 0.24
N SER A 110 -16.00 -9.61 -0.52
CA SER A 110 -17.05 -10.57 -0.16
C SER A 110 -16.75 -11.98 -0.66
N GLY A 111 -17.12 -12.99 0.13
CA GLY A 111 -16.90 -14.39 -0.20
C GLY A 111 -15.53 -14.93 0.20
N ALA A 112 -15.41 -16.26 0.18
CA ALA A 112 -14.18 -16.96 0.56
C ALA A 112 -13.01 -16.59 -0.36
N GLY A 113 -11.85 -16.31 0.26
CA GLY A 113 -10.63 -15.93 -0.47
C GLY A 113 -10.62 -14.52 -1.06
N ALA A 114 -11.64 -13.70 -0.77
CA ALA A 114 -11.65 -12.30 -1.19
C ALA A 114 -10.75 -11.43 -0.31
N GLY A 115 -9.99 -10.54 -0.94
CA GLY A 115 -9.04 -9.65 -0.26
C GLY A 115 -8.08 -8.99 -1.23
N ALA A 116 -7.04 -8.34 -0.70
CA ALA A 116 -5.95 -7.80 -1.50
C ALA A 116 -4.58 -8.13 -0.90
N GLU A 117 -3.62 -8.42 -1.78
CA GLU A 117 -2.21 -8.62 -1.43
C GLU A 117 -1.40 -7.42 -1.94
N TRP A 118 -0.76 -6.67 -1.04
CA TRP A 118 0.11 -5.56 -1.40
C TRP A 118 1.58 -5.96 -1.22
N PRO A 119 2.35 -6.15 -2.32
CA PRO A 119 3.64 -6.82 -2.20
C PRO A 119 4.75 -5.89 -1.68
N VAL A 120 5.48 -6.37 -0.67
CA VAL A 120 6.71 -5.74 -0.15
C VAL A 120 7.95 -6.37 -0.80
N GLY A 121 8.18 -7.68 -0.58
CA GLY A 121 9.36 -8.42 -1.06
C GLY A 121 9.13 -9.30 -2.30
N LYS A 122 7.96 -9.25 -2.94
CA LYS A 122 7.58 -10.17 -4.04
C LYS A 122 7.93 -9.64 -5.44
N LEU A 123 8.58 -8.48 -5.53
CA LEU A 123 8.80 -7.75 -6.79
C LEU A 123 10.12 -8.11 -7.51
N GLY A 124 10.81 -9.17 -7.08
CA GLY A 124 12.02 -9.67 -7.74
C GLY A 124 13.26 -8.83 -7.40
N GLN A 125 13.99 -8.40 -8.42
CA GLN A 125 15.26 -7.67 -8.28
C GLN A 125 15.08 -6.27 -7.67
N ASN A 126 13.96 -5.61 -7.97
CA ASN A 126 13.66 -4.28 -7.45
C ASN A 126 12.61 -4.40 -6.36
N GLN A 127 12.94 -4.01 -5.13
CA GLN A 127 12.05 -4.06 -3.97
C GLN A 127 11.87 -2.65 -3.39
N PRO A 128 10.92 -1.85 -3.92
CA PRO A 128 10.70 -0.46 -3.49
C PRO A 128 10.39 -0.31 -2.01
N TYR A 129 9.79 -1.34 -1.39
CA TYR A 129 9.41 -1.35 0.03
C TYR A 129 10.37 -2.14 0.92
N TYR A 130 11.62 -2.36 0.50
CA TYR A 130 12.61 -3.06 1.32
C TYR A 130 12.81 -2.43 2.72
N SER A 131 12.59 -1.11 2.85
CA SER A 131 12.66 -0.41 4.14
C SER A 131 11.68 -0.97 5.18
N ALA A 132 10.55 -1.55 4.74
CA ALA A 132 9.57 -2.16 5.64
C ALA A 132 10.07 -3.44 6.34
N ASN A 133 11.24 -3.96 5.97
CA ASN A 133 11.89 -5.03 6.74
C ASN A 133 12.46 -4.55 8.08
N ASN A 134 12.72 -3.25 8.23
CA ASN A 134 13.28 -2.67 9.46
C ASN A 134 12.23 -1.86 10.22
N LYS A 135 11.53 -0.95 9.52
CA LYS A 135 10.58 -0.03 10.13
C LYS A 135 9.47 0.35 9.17
N PHE A 136 8.22 0.23 9.63
CA PHE A 136 7.06 0.69 8.87
C PHE A 136 5.89 1.04 9.79
N ALA A 137 4.96 1.80 9.22
CA ALA A 137 3.61 1.95 9.76
C ALA A 137 2.61 1.62 8.65
N LEU A 138 1.56 0.89 9.00
CA LEU A 138 0.44 0.56 8.12
C LEU A 138 -0.85 1.04 8.78
N ALA A 139 -1.64 1.84 8.08
CA ALA A 139 -2.91 2.33 8.58
C ALA A 139 -4.04 2.03 7.59
N ALA A 140 -5.21 1.66 8.11
CA ALA A 140 -6.40 1.38 7.33
C ALA A 140 -7.66 1.84 8.06
N THR A 141 -8.68 2.21 7.29
CA THR A 141 -10.04 2.34 7.77
C THR A 141 -10.81 1.09 7.36
N VAL A 142 -11.44 0.42 8.32
CA VAL A 142 -12.10 -0.87 8.12
C VAL A 142 -13.53 -0.83 8.63
N THR A 143 -14.41 -1.53 7.93
CA THR A 143 -15.81 -1.72 8.33
C THR A 143 -16.15 -3.19 8.14
N ILE A 144 -16.73 -3.80 9.18
CA ILE A 144 -17.20 -5.19 9.12
C ILE A 144 -18.70 -5.16 8.82
N HIS A 145 -19.11 -5.76 7.70
CA HIS A 145 -20.49 -5.72 7.21
C HIS A 145 -21.32 -6.95 7.60
N ALA A 146 -20.65 -8.04 7.99
CA ALA A 146 -21.31 -9.28 8.36
C ALA A 146 -20.53 -9.99 9.46
N VAL A 147 -21.26 -10.70 10.33
CA VAL A 147 -20.69 -11.64 11.29
C VAL A 147 -20.10 -12.82 10.51
N PRO A 148 -18.86 -13.23 10.79
CA PRO A 148 -18.24 -14.34 10.08
C PRO A 148 -18.87 -15.67 10.52
N GLU A 149 -18.85 -16.67 9.63
CA GLU A 149 -19.30 -18.03 9.95
C GLU A 149 -18.31 -18.77 10.87
N GLU A 150 -17.02 -18.50 10.69
CA GLU A 150 -15.93 -19.08 11.47
C GLU A 150 -15.13 -18.01 12.21
N ASP A 151 -14.60 -18.37 13.38
CA ASP A 151 -13.77 -17.48 14.17
C ASP A 151 -12.38 -17.30 13.56
N GLY A 152 -11.82 -16.10 13.70
CA GLY A 152 -10.48 -15.80 13.20
C GLY A 152 -10.46 -15.37 11.73
N THR A 153 -11.56 -14.81 11.23
CA THR A 153 -11.59 -14.23 9.88
C THR A 153 -10.58 -13.07 9.79
N PRO A 154 -9.59 -13.13 8.88
CA PRO A 154 -8.55 -12.12 8.79
C PRO A 154 -9.10 -10.79 8.25
N LEU A 155 -8.63 -9.68 8.83
CA LEU A 155 -9.00 -8.34 8.40
C LEU A 155 -7.81 -7.56 7.82
N LEU A 156 -6.68 -7.55 8.51
CA LEU A 156 -5.45 -6.89 8.07
C LEU A 156 -4.25 -7.65 8.63
N GLY A 157 -3.15 -7.74 7.88
CA GLY A 157 -1.95 -8.40 8.39
C GLY A 157 -0.71 -8.14 7.56
N VAL A 158 0.43 -8.45 8.15
CA VAL A 158 1.75 -8.40 7.53
C VAL A 158 2.38 -9.77 7.69
N ARG A 159 2.81 -10.36 6.57
CA ARG A 159 3.39 -11.70 6.52
C ARG A 159 4.75 -11.64 5.83
N MET A 160 5.72 -12.35 6.41
CA MET A 160 7.01 -12.57 5.77
C MET A 160 6.87 -13.59 4.65
N LYS A 161 7.68 -13.41 3.61
CA LYS A 161 7.83 -14.37 2.52
C LYS A 161 9.02 -15.30 2.80
N ASP A 162 8.99 -15.94 3.96
CA ASP A 162 9.94 -16.99 4.34
C ASP A 162 9.31 -18.38 4.13
N ALA A 163 10.05 -19.44 4.42
CA ALA A 163 9.55 -20.81 4.25
C ALA A 163 8.34 -21.11 5.15
N ALA A 164 8.22 -20.41 6.28
CA ALA A 164 7.15 -20.60 7.26
C ALA A 164 5.91 -19.71 7.00
N ASN A 165 5.99 -18.74 6.08
CA ASN A 165 5.03 -17.65 5.91
C ASN A 165 4.71 -16.95 7.25
N THR A 166 5.75 -16.61 8.00
CA THR A 166 5.64 -16.07 9.35
C THR A 166 4.74 -14.84 9.38
N VAL A 167 3.79 -14.81 10.31
CA VAL A 167 2.86 -13.69 10.51
C VAL A 167 3.50 -12.70 11.48
N LEU A 168 3.99 -11.55 10.99
CA LEU A 168 4.50 -10.50 11.86
C LEU A 168 3.38 -9.82 12.64
N PHE A 169 2.26 -9.60 11.96
CA PHE A 169 1.04 -9.07 12.55
C PHE A 169 -0.18 -9.64 11.84
N GLY A 170 -1.23 -9.94 12.60
CA GLY A 170 -2.54 -10.25 12.08
C GLY A 170 -3.64 -9.70 12.98
N LEU A 171 -4.53 -8.89 12.40
CA LEU A 171 -5.80 -8.52 12.99
C LEU A 171 -6.90 -9.37 12.36
N SER A 172 -7.69 -10.00 13.20
CA SER A 172 -8.84 -10.84 12.83
C SER A 172 -10.02 -10.57 13.74
N TYR A 173 -11.18 -11.09 13.38
CA TYR A 173 -12.41 -10.91 14.13
C TYR A 173 -13.22 -12.22 14.23
N THR A 174 -14.03 -12.33 15.28
CA THR A 174 -14.80 -13.54 15.62
C THR A 174 -16.30 -13.34 15.45
N LYS A 175 -17.05 -14.45 15.42
CA LYS A 175 -18.52 -14.45 15.38
C LYS A 175 -19.14 -13.84 16.64
N ASP A 176 -18.44 -13.99 17.78
CA ASP A 176 -18.83 -13.46 19.09
C ASP A 176 -18.49 -11.97 19.25
N LYS A 177 -18.25 -11.29 18.13
CA LYS A 177 -17.96 -9.86 18.06
C LYS A 177 -16.67 -9.41 18.75
N LYS A 178 -15.64 -10.24 18.78
CA LYS A 178 -14.37 -9.92 19.42
C LYS A 178 -13.24 -9.73 18.41
N TRP A 179 -12.30 -8.87 18.75
CA TRP A 179 -11.05 -8.71 18.02
C TRP A 179 -10.04 -9.74 18.47
N LYS A 180 -9.27 -10.28 17.53
CA LYS A 180 -8.11 -11.14 17.79
C LYS A 180 -6.88 -10.56 17.10
N ALA A 181 -5.86 -10.22 17.87
CA ALA A 181 -4.58 -9.75 17.35
C ALA A 181 -3.51 -10.82 17.57
N LYS A 182 -2.68 -11.02 16.56
CA LYS A 182 -1.50 -11.89 16.61
C LYS A 182 -0.27 -11.07 16.31
N LEU A 183 0.75 -11.21 17.15
CA LEU A 183 2.08 -10.62 16.98
C LEU A 183 3.10 -11.75 16.87
N ASP A 184 3.85 -11.76 15.77
CA ASP A 184 4.85 -12.77 15.46
C ASP A 184 4.34 -14.22 15.68
N ASN A 185 5.12 -15.06 16.35
CA ASN A 185 4.79 -16.46 16.61
C ASN A 185 3.92 -16.66 17.87
N ALA A 186 3.47 -15.58 18.52
CA ALA A 186 2.60 -15.68 19.68
C ALA A 186 1.21 -16.21 19.31
N ASP A 187 0.52 -16.75 20.31
CA ASP A 187 -0.89 -17.08 20.18
C ASP A 187 -1.70 -15.79 19.97
N ALA A 188 -2.80 -15.91 19.22
CA ALA A 188 -3.69 -14.77 19.00
C ALA A 188 -4.40 -14.40 20.31
N GLU A 189 -4.23 -13.16 20.74
CA GLU A 189 -4.87 -12.62 21.93
C GLU A 189 -6.23 -12.02 21.58
N GLU A 190 -7.21 -12.29 22.43
CA GLU A 190 -8.55 -11.75 22.31
C GLU A 190 -8.67 -10.45 23.10
N HIS A 191 -9.27 -9.41 22.49
CA HIS A 191 -9.48 -8.14 23.15
C HIS A 191 -10.90 -8.01 23.70
N ALA A 192 -11.02 -7.30 24.83
CA ALA A 192 -12.29 -7.08 25.52
C ALA A 192 -13.26 -6.16 24.75
N GLU A 193 -12.74 -5.32 23.86
CA GLU A 193 -13.57 -4.43 23.05
C GLU A 193 -14.32 -5.23 21.98
N ALA A 194 -15.63 -5.07 21.94
CA ALA A 194 -16.47 -5.69 20.93
C ALA A 194 -16.49 -4.86 19.65
N TRP A 195 -16.41 -5.53 18.50
CA TRP A 195 -16.68 -4.89 17.22
C TRP A 195 -18.18 -4.84 16.93
N GLU A 196 -18.61 -3.84 16.15
CA GLU A 196 -20.00 -3.62 15.79
C GLU A 196 -20.17 -3.66 14.27
N ASN A 197 -21.31 -4.18 13.82
CA ASN A 197 -21.61 -4.24 12.39
C ASN A 197 -21.74 -2.84 11.82
N ASP A 198 -21.19 -2.63 10.63
CA ASP A 198 -21.22 -1.36 9.88
C ASP A 198 -20.60 -0.17 10.62
N LYS A 199 -19.92 -0.42 11.75
CA LYS A 199 -19.11 0.58 12.43
C LYS A 199 -17.74 0.64 11.78
N THR A 200 -17.28 1.87 11.59
CA THR A 200 -15.98 2.16 11.01
C THR A 200 -14.92 2.22 12.11
N TYR A 201 -13.84 1.48 11.93
CA TYR A 201 -12.68 1.43 12.81
C TYR A 201 -11.44 1.93 12.08
N GLN A 202 -10.55 2.57 12.83
CA GLN A 202 -9.21 2.91 12.36
C GLN A 202 -8.23 1.92 12.95
N VAL A 203 -7.47 1.25 12.09
CA VAL A 203 -6.43 0.29 12.48
C VAL A 203 -5.09 0.87 12.10
N ALA A 204 -4.15 0.87 13.04
CA ALA A 204 -2.77 1.24 12.79
C ALA A 204 -1.86 0.16 13.36
N LEU A 205 -0.86 -0.22 12.59
CA LEU A 205 0.24 -1.10 12.96
C LEU A 205 1.54 -0.32 12.79
N GLN A 206 2.45 -0.49 13.75
CA GLN A 206 3.82 -0.01 13.65
C GLN A 206 4.77 -1.16 13.98
N MET A 207 5.85 -1.26 13.21
CA MET A 207 6.99 -2.11 13.50
C MET A 207 8.24 -1.26 13.53
N ASP A 208 9.07 -1.51 14.54
CA ASP A 208 10.39 -0.92 14.70
C ASP A 208 11.33 -1.99 15.26
N THR A 209 12.41 -2.31 14.56
CA THR A 209 13.38 -3.32 14.99
C THR A 209 14.54 -2.76 15.81
N ASP A 210 14.56 -1.44 16.02
CA ASP A 210 15.62 -0.73 16.76
C ASP A 210 15.34 -0.63 18.28
N ASP A 211 14.24 -1.24 18.78
CA ASP A 211 13.83 -1.26 20.19
C ASP A 211 14.23 -2.53 20.95
#